data_AF-A0A1Y1USW9-F1
#
_entry.id   AF-A0A1Y1USW9-F1
#
_cell.length_a   1.000
_cell.length_b   1.000
_cell.length_c   1.000
_cell.angle_alpha   90.00
_cell.angle_beta   90.00
_cell.angle_gamma   90.00
#
_symmetry.space_group_name_H-M   'P 1'
#
loop_
_entity.id
_entity.type
_entity.pdbx_description
1 polymer ?
#
loop_
_entity_poly.entity_id
_entity_poly.type
_entity_poly.pdbx_seq_one_letter_code
_entity_poly.pdbx_strand_id
1 'polypeptide(L)'
;MPSRVSSGAKLTLQHFLLQSSLLHAYRGAVRATRPLPDSLTRRETLDFFRGELEQLRFVTDLETLRTSLSAFQRTTKIMGPQLGLGGLSSESGSKLIGRARSI
;
A
#
# COMPACT_ATOMS: atom_id res chain seq x y z
N MET A 1 40.12 18.75 -12.76
CA MET A 1 39.09 18.15 -13.63
C MET A 1 37.80 18.03 -12.83
N PRO A 2 36.79 18.91 -13.01
CA PRO A 2 35.55 18.81 -12.26
C PRO A 2 34.71 17.64 -12.80
N SER A 3 34.44 16.66 -11.94
CA SER A 3 33.58 15.51 -12.23
C SER A 3 32.16 15.96 -12.55
N ARG A 4 31.70 15.69 -13.77
CA ARG A 4 30.29 15.84 -14.18
C ARG A 4 29.44 14.77 -13.48
N VAL A 5 29.11 14.98 -12.21
CA VAL A 5 27.96 14.30 -11.62
C VAL A 5 26.74 14.94 -12.25
N SER A 6 26.12 14.22 -13.18
CA SER A 6 24.85 14.59 -13.79
C SER A 6 23.88 15.02 -12.69
N SER A 7 23.41 16.28 -12.75
CA SER A 7 22.36 16.82 -11.90
C SER A 7 21.01 16.20 -12.29
N GLY A 8 20.89 14.88 -12.16
CA GLY A 8 19.61 14.20 -12.13
C GLY A 8 18.80 14.67 -10.91
N ALA A 9 17.47 14.59 -11.00
CA ALA A 9 16.56 14.99 -9.93
C ALA A 9 17.12 14.60 -8.55
N LYS A 10 17.38 15.60 -7.70
CA LYS A 10 18.05 15.40 -6.40
C LYS A 10 17.10 14.63 -5.48
N LEU A 11 17.14 13.30 -5.55
CA LEU A 11 16.46 12.41 -4.63
C LEU A 11 16.97 12.71 -3.21
N THR A 12 16.10 13.34 -2.42
CA THR A 12 16.38 13.67 -1.02
C THR A 12 15.98 12.51 -0.11
N LEU A 13 16.46 12.52 1.13
CA LEU A 13 16.03 11.57 2.18
C LEU A 13 14.50 11.51 2.33
N GLN A 14 13.80 12.63 2.13
CA GLN A 14 12.34 12.65 2.21
C GLN A 14 11.67 11.76 1.15
N HIS A 15 12.25 11.67 -0.06
CA HIS A 15 11.74 10.77 -1.10
C HIS A 15 11.86 9.31 -0.65
N PHE A 16 13.00 8.94 -0.07
CA PHE A 16 13.22 7.60 0.46
C PHE A 16 12.22 7.26 1.58
N LEU A 17 12.01 8.18 2.52
CA LEU A 17 11.07 7.97 3.62
C LEU A 17 9.62 7.83 3.11
N LEU A 18 9.21 8.66 2.16
CA LEU A 18 7.86 8.58 1.57
C LEU A 18 7.67 7.27 0.79
N GLN A 19 8.63 6.89 -0.05
CA GLN A 19 8.59 5.62 -0.78
C GLN A 19 8.53 4.42 0.17
N SER A 20 9.31 4.46 1.26
CA SER A 20 9.28 3.39 2.28
C SER A 20 7.93 3.27 2.97
N SER A 21 7.31 4.40 3.32
CA SER A 21 5.99 4.47 3.96
C SER A 21 4.89 3.99 3.01
N LEU A 22 5.00 4.33 1.72
CA LEU A 22 4.07 3.92 0.69
C LEU A 22 4.13 2.40 0.45
N LEU A 23 5.33 1.83 0.34
CA LEU A 23 5.51 0.38 0.26
C LEU A 23 5.01 -0.34 1.50
N HIS A 24 5.17 0.25 2.69
CA HIS A 24 4.63 -0.31 3.92
C HIS A 24 3.10 -0.34 3.89
N ALA A 25 2.46 0.78 3.51
CA ALA A 25 1.01 0.85 3.37
C ALA A 25 0.48 -0.16 2.34
N TYR A 26 1.13 -0.26 1.17
CA TYR A 26 0.78 -1.23 0.14
C TYR A 26 0.84 -2.68 0.65
N ARG A 27 1.93 -3.06 1.33
CA ARG A 27 2.06 -4.40 1.91
C ARG A 27 0.99 -4.68 2.97
N GLY A 28 0.61 -3.66 3.75
CA GLY A 28 -0.52 -3.73 4.68
C GLY A 28 -1.83 -4.05 3.96
N ALA A 29 -2.14 -3.30 2.90
CA ALA A 29 -3.34 -3.50 2.07
C ALA A 29 -3.38 -4.90 1.44
N VAL A 30 -2.28 -5.36 0.83
CA VAL A 30 -2.17 -6.71 0.24
C VAL A 30 -2.36 -7.81 1.29
N ARG A 31 -1.84 -7.64 2.50
CA ARG A 31 -2.06 -8.63 3.57
C ARG A 31 -3.51 -8.65 4.03
N ALA A 32 -4.16 -7.50 4.05
CA ALA A 32 -5.56 -7.38 4.44
C ALA A 32 -6.52 -8.06 3.45
N THR A 33 -6.13 -8.27 2.19
CA THR A 33 -6.97 -8.99 1.21
C THR A 33 -6.94 -10.52 1.37
N ARG A 34 -6.01 -11.09 2.15
CA ARG A 34 -5.89 -12.54 2.36
C ARG A 34 -7.15 -13.22 2.93
N PRO A 35 -7.92 -12.61 3.84
CA PRO A 35 -9.15 -13.19 4.39
C PRO A 35 -10.34 -13.21 3.42
N LEU A 36 -10.28 -12.52 2.26
CA LEU A 36 -11.40 -12.48 1.32
C LEU A 36 -11.74 -13.89 0.83
N PRO A 37 -12.99 -14.37 0.96
CA PRO A 37 -13.34 -15.73 0.59
C PRO A 37 -13.34 -15.94 -0.93
N ASP A 38 -13.77 -14.94 -1.70
CA ASP A 38 -13.82 -15.01 -3.15
C ASP A 38 -12.46 -14.67 -3.79
N SER A 39 -12.01 -15.57 -4.68
CA SER A 39 -10.72 -15.46 -5.36
C SER A 39 -10.71 -14.39 -6.45
N LEU A 40 -11.85 -14.14 -7.09
CA LEU A 40 -11.98 -13.15 -8.16
C LEU A 40 -11.95 -11.75 -7.56
N THR A 41 -12.79 -11.48 -6.56
CA THR A 41 -12.83 -10.21 -5.82
C THR A 41 -11.44 -9.88 -5.22
N ARG A 42 -10.75 -10.89 -4.68
CA ARG A 42 -9.39 -10.71 -4.15
C ARG A 42 -8.41 -10.28 -5.23
N ARG A 43 -8.44 -10.91 -6.41
CA ARG A 43 -7.57 -10.57 -7.53
C ARG A 43 -7.84 -9.14 -8.00
N GLU A 44 -9.10 -8.77 -8.19
CA GLU A 44 -9.48 -7.42 -8.59
C GLU A 44 -9.01 -6.36 -7.57
N THR A 45 -9.16 -6.65 -6.28
CA THR A 45 -8.69 -5.77 -5.21
C THR A 45 -7.17 -5.61 -5.21
N LEU A 46 -6.43 -6.70 -5.47
CA LEU A 46 -4.96 -6.66 -5.60
C LEU A 46 -4.52 -5.88 -6.84
N ASP A 47 -5.19 -6.08 -7.96
CA ASP A 47 -4.93 -5.38 -9.22
C ASP A 47 -5.22 -3.87 -9.06
N PHE A 48 -6.29 -3.51 -8.36
CA PHE A 48 -6.58 -2.12 -7.96
C PHE A 48 -5.42 -1.50 -7.16
N PHE A 49 -5.01 -2.13 -6.05
CA PHE A 49 -3.91 -1.59 -5.23
C PHE A 49 -2.58 -1.52 -5.99
N ARG A 50 -2.35 -2.46 -6.91
CA ARG A 50 -1.17 -2.45 -7.77
C ARG A 50 -1.22 -1.28 -8.75
N GLY A 51 -2.37 -1.02 -9.37
CA GLY A 51 -2.57 0.12 -10.26
C GLY A 51 -2.30 1.46 -9.58
N GLU A 52 -2.76 1.64 -8.35
CA GLU A 52 -2.48 2.84 -7.55
C GLU A 52 -0.98 3.07 -7.32
N LEU A 53 -0.22 2.00 -7.09
CA LEU A 53 1.23 2.08 -6.87
C LEU A 53 2.00 2.29 -8.18
N GLU A 54 1.55 1.68 -9.27
CA GLU A 54 2.17 1.83 -10.59
C GLU A 54 2.06 3.26 -11.12
N GLN A 55 0.95 3.96 -10.84
CA GLN A 55 0.78 5.39 -11.17
C GLN A 55 1.85 6.28 -10.51
N LEU A 56 2.38 5.88 -9.37
CA LEU A 56 3.35 6.67 -8.59
C LEU A 56 4.81 6.33 -8.92
N ARG A 57 5.06 5.34 -9.79
CA ARG A 57 6.40 4.80 -10.06
C ARG A 57 7.41 5.84 -10.54
N PHE A 58 6.97 6.80 -11.34
CA PHE A 58 7.83 7.84 -11.94
C PHE A 58 7.62 9.21 -11.32
N VAL A 59 6.82 9.31 -10.27
CA VAL A 59 6.54 10.58 -9.61
C VAL A 59 7.70 10.91 -8.66
N THR A 60 8.31 12.07 -8.89
CA THR A 60 9.44 12.57 -8.09
C THR A 60 9.08 13.80 -7.27
N ASP A 61 7.87 14.33 -7.40
CA ASP A 61 7.45 15.48 -6.59
C ASP A 61 7.00 15.02 -5.19
N LEU A 62 7.45 15.73 -4.16
CA LEU A 62 7.24 15.36 -2.76
C LEU A 62 5.79 15.59 -2.33
N GLU A 63 5.17 16.67 -2.78
CA GLU A 63 3.81 17.03 -2.39
C GLU A 63 2.79 16.08 -3.01
N THR A 64 2.99 15.70 -4.27
CA THR A 64 2.21 14.62 -4.91
C THR A 64 2.38 13.30 -4.18
N LEU A 65 3.61 12.86 -3.88
CA LEU A 65 3.83 11.61 -3.12
C LEU A 65 3.14 11.61 -1.74
N ARG A 66 3.20 12.73 -1.00
CA ARG A 66 2.51 12.89 0.30
C ARG A 66 1.00 12.81 0.17
N THR A 67 0.46 13.50 -0.83
CA THR A 67 -0.98 13.55 -1.10
C THR A 67 -1.48 12.17 -1.49
N SER A 68 -0.77 11.48 -2.39
CA SER A 68 -1.10 10.13 -2.84
C SER A 68 -0.98 9.10 -1.71
N LEU A 69 0.03 9.19 -0.84
CA LEU A 69 0.12 8.32 0.34
C LEU A 69 -1.09 8.52 1.26
N SER A 70 -1.46 9.76 1.52
CA SER A 70 -2.62 10.09 2.36
C SER A 70 -3.92 9.60 1.73
N ALA A 71 -4.08 9.77 0.41
CA ALA A 71 -5.22 9.25 -0.33
C ALA A 71 -5.29 7.73 -0.27
N PHE A 72 -4.18 7.03 -0.54
CA PHE A 72 -4.09 5.57 -0.50
C PHE A 72 -4.50 5.01 0.87
N GLN A 73 -4.00 5.59 1.96
CA GLN A 73 -4.35 5.18 3.32
C GLN A 73 -5.84 5.39 3.61
N ARG A 74 -6.42 6.52 3.19
CA ARG A 74 -7.86 6.80 3.33
C ARG A 74 -8.69 5.80 2.54
N THR A 75 -8.35 5.58 1.26
CA THR A 75 -9.04 4.62 0.40
C THR A 75 -9.00 3.22 1.00
N THR A 76 -7.84 2.78 1.48
CA THR A 76 -7.69 1.48 2.16
C THR A 76 -8.56 1.39 3.41
N LYS A 77 -8.65 2.47 4.20
CA LYS A 77 -9.50 2.51 5.40
C LYS A 77 -11.00 2.47 5.07
N ILE A 78 -11.41 3.15 4.00
CA ILE A 78 -12.82 3.18 3.53
C ILE A 78 -13.23 1.84 2.93
N MET A 79 -12.37 1.25 2.10
CA MET A 79 -12.58 -0.07 1.50
C MET A 79 -12.56 -1.19 2.53
N GLY A 80 -11.90 -0.95 3.68
CA GLY A 80 -11.74 -1.92 4.75
C GLY A 80 -13.05 -2.62 5.16
N PRO A 81 -14.04 -1.87 5.67
CA PRO A 81 -15.35 -2.40 6.04
C PRO A 81 -16.16 -2.95 4.86
N GLN A 82 -16.09 -2.31 3.70
CA GLN A 82 -16.91 -2.67 2.53
C GLN A 82 -16.52 -4.03 1.93
N LEU A 83 -15.23 -4.34 1.91
CA LEU A 83 -14.68 -5.59 1.37
C LEU A 83 -14.45 -6.65 2.45
N GLY A 84 -14.86 -6.40 3.70
CA GLY A 84 -14.63 -7.33 4.81
C GLY A 84 -13.15 -7.48 5.20
N LEU A 85 -12.29 -6.50 4.88
CA LEU A 85 -10.86 -6.45 5.19
C LEU A 85 -10.61 -6.08 6.67
N GLY A 86 -11.47 -6.54 7.59
CA GLY A 86 -11.56 -6.10 8.99
C GLY A 86 -10.28 -6.26 9.83
N GLY A 87 -9.21 -6.85 9.29
CA GLY A 87 -7.88 -6.89 9.91
C GLY A 87 -7.08 -5.58 9.83
N LEU A 88 -7.67 -4.47 9.37
CA LEU A 88 -7.02 -3.16 9.21
C LEU A 88 -7.21 -2.19 10.39
N SER A 89 -7.95 -2.55 11.45
CA SER A 89 -8.10 -1.68 12.62
C SER A 89 -6.91 -1.84 13.59
N SER A 90 -6.31 -0.72 14.00
CA SER A 90 -5.22 -0.70 14.98
C SER A 90 -5.62 -1.23 16.36
N GLU A 91 -6.93 -1.32 16.66
CA GLU A 91 -7.45 -1.75 17.95
C GLU A 91 -7.72 -3.26 18.04
N SER A 92 -7.82 -3.97 16.91
CA SER A 92 -8.10 -5.40 16.93
C SER A 92 -6.95 -6.17 16.31
N GLY A 93 -5.92 -6.38 17.15
CA GLY A 93 -4.91 -7.38 16.87
C GLY A 93 -5.57 -8.71 16.52
N SER A 94 -5.38 -9.13 15.27
CA SER A 94 -5.22 -10.53 14.87
C SER A 94 -6.04 -11.55 15.70
N LYS A 95 -7.36 -11.61 15.51
CA LYS A 95 -8.02 -12.91 15.71
C LYS A 95 -7.62 -13.77 14.51
N LEU A 96 -6.53 -14.52 14.71
CA LEU A 96 -6.10 -15.60 13.83
C LEU A 96 -7.25 -16.58 13.70
N ILE A 97 -8.06 -16.46 12.65
CA ILE A 97 -8.99 -17.52 12.24
C ILE A 97 -8.14 -18.59 11.56
N GLY A 98 -7.41 -19.33 12.40
CA GLY A 98 -6.92 -20.65 12.07
C GLY A 98 -8.16 -21.53 11.89
N ARG A 99 -8.61 -21.68 10.65
CA ARG A 99 -9.56 -22.71 10.26
C ARG A 99 -8.84 -24.05 10.42
N ALA A 100 -8.83 -24.60 11.64
CA ALA A 100 -8.54 -25.99 11.85
C ALA A 100 -9.58 -26.79 11.05
N ARG A 101 -9.16 -27.50 10.01
CA ARG A 101 -9.96 -28.58 9.42
C ARG A 101 -10.12 -29.61 10.52
N SER A 102 -11.32 -29.78 11.06
CA SER A 102 -11.66 -31.00 11.80
C SER A 102 -11.73 -32.13 10.77
N ILE A 103 -10.96 -33.18 11.01
CA ILE A 103 -11.12 -34.50 10.40
C ILE A 103 -12.35 -35.15 11.03
#